data_AF-A0A7X6Q6V7-F1
#
_entry.id   AF-A0A7X6Q6V7-F1
#
_cell.length_a   1.000
_cell.length_b   1.000
_cell.length_c   1.000
_cell.angle_alpha   90.00
_cell.angle_beta   90.00
_cell.angle_gamma   90.00
#
_symmetry.space_group_name_H-M   'P 1'
#
loop_
_entity.id
_entity.type
_entity.pdbx_description
1 polymer ?
#
loop_
_entity_poly.entity_id
_entity_poly.type
_entity_poly.pdbx_seq_one_letter_code
_entity_poly.pdbx_strand_id
1 'polypeptide(L)'
;ASCGKLIDQHEGLEDLERKIIRAIGEPLKRFNEDALRIMRGCRLVAQLEFTLEDETLKAMRQLAANLKEVSGERIRAELFKILESRRPSLGLLALDACGALEVIIPELKKGDGIEQKGFHHQDVMRHNFATCDAAPRSKPVVRLAALLHDIGKVATKKENSDGEITFHNHEVVGEEEALAILERLKCSNEEKERVGNLIRNHMFNYSTEWSDGAVRRFINRVGLDNLEDLFDLRLADQVAIHGEANPEGIIALKERIEDVLKKSRALTVKDLAINGNDLAALEIPRGPIMGVILNELLETVLDDPHQNERERLLTIAKNIYSTRVVFDRPPVPPKQS
;
A
#
# COMPACT_ATOMS: atom_id res chain seq x y z
N ALA A 1 -23.67 40.44 -28.06
CA ALA A 1 -22.98 39.22 -27.61
C ALA A 1 -21.88 38.92 -28.61
N SER A 2 -20.60 38.97 -28.21
CA SER A 2 -19.52 38.52 -29.09
C SER A 2 -19.69 37.01 -29.29
N CYS A 3 -19.99 36.57 -30.52
CA CYS A 3 -19.92 35.17 -30.85
C CYS A 3 -18.48 34.70 -30.61
N GLY A 4 -18.28 33.73 -29.72
CA GLY A 4 -16.95 33.19 -29.45
C GLY A 4 -16.43 32.50 -30.71
N LYS A 5 -15.46 33.11 -31.40
CA LYS A 5 -14.78 32.48 -32.54
C LYS A 5 -13.77 31.47 -32.01
N LEU A 6 -14.00 30.18 -32.31
CA LEU A 6 -13.03 29.13 -32.04
C LEU A 6 -11.85 29.24 -33.01
N ILE A 7 -10.63 29.16 -32.48
CA ILE A 7 -9.39 29.15 -33.27
C ILE A 7 -8.72 27.80 -33.01
N ASP A 8 -8.59 26.99 -34.05
CA ASP A 8 -7.92 25.69 -34.02
C ASP A 8 -6.86 25.64 -35.12
N GLN A 9 -5.60 25.77 -34.73
CA GLN A 9 -4.46 25.82 -35.66
C GLN A 9 -3.79 24.46 -35.88
N HIS A 10 -4.24 23.43 -35.15
CA HIS A 10 -3.55 22.14 -35.07
C HIS A 10 -4.53 20.96 -35.16
N GLU A 11 -5.72 21.18 -35.71
CA GLU A 11 -6.73 20.13 -35.93
C GLU A 11 -7.18 19.44 -34.63
N GLY A 12 -7.13 20.18 -33.51
CA GLY A 12 -7.50 19.67 -32.20
C GLY A 12 -8.97 19.27 -32.09
N LEU A 13 -9.87 19.90 -32.86
CA LEU A 13 -11.27 19.48 -32.96
C LEU A 13 -11.42 18.09 -33.58
N GLU A 14 -10.62 17.79 -34.61
CA GLU A 14 -10.65 16.49 -35.27
C GLU A 14 -10.04 15.41 -34.37
N ASP A 15 -8.93 15.72 -33.68
CA ASP A 15 -8.36 14.81 -32.68
C ASP A 15 -9.34 14.55 -31.49
N LEU A 16 -10.12 15.55 -31.08
CA LEU A 16 -11.19 15.39 -30.09
C LEU A 16 -12.30 14.45 -30.58
N GLU A 17 -12.76 14.61 -31.82
CA GLU A 17 -13.78 13.74 -32.43
C GLU A 17 -13.26 12.30 -32.57
N ARG A 18 -12.00 12.14 -32.97
CA ARG A 18 -11.33 10.84 -33.13
C ARG A 18 -10.85 10.23 -31.81
N LYS A 19 -10.94 10.96 -30.70
CA LYS A 19 -10.45 10.55 -29.37
C LYS A 19 -8.95 10.23 -29.32
N ILE A 20 -8.14 11.11 -29.90
CA ILE A 20 -6.69 10.96 -30.03
C ILE A 20 -5.95 12.01 -29.19
N ILE A 21 -4.86 11.60 -28.57
CA ILE A 21 -3.87 12.47 -27.92
C ILE A 21 -2.63 12.55 -28.83
N ARG A 22 -2.37 13.74 -29.36
CA ARG A 22 -1.27 14.02 -30.28
C ARG A 22 -0.38 15.14 -29.76
N ALA A 23 0.94 15.02 -29.94
CA ALA A 23 1.85 16.14 -29.67
C ALA A 23 1.75 17.21 -30.76
N ILE A 24 1.82 18.49 -30.37
CA ILE A 24 1.81 19.62 -31.32
C ILE A 24 3.20 19.76 -31.98
N GLY A 25 3.23 19.73 -33.30
CA GLY A 25 4.47 19.81 -34.08
C GLY A 25 5.27 18.52 -33.99
N GLU A 26 6.61 18.61 -33.93
CA GLU A 26 7.50 17.44 -33.89
C GLU A 26 7.55 16.81 -32.48
N PRO A 27 7.05 15.57 -32.28
CA PRO A 27 6.93 14.97 -30.94
C PRO A 27 8.27 14.84 -30.20
N LEU A 28 9.34 14.43 -30.89
CA LEU A 28 10.68 14.28 -30.28
C LEU A 28 11.21 15.59 -29.70
N LYS A 29 11.01 16.71 -30.42
CA LYS A 29 11.41 18.03 -29.92
C LYS A 29 10.59 18.40 -28.68
N ARG A 30 9.28 18.13 -28.68
CA ARG A 30 8.40 18.44 -27.54
C ARG A 30 8.74 17.66 -26.29
N PHE A 31 9.08 16.38 -26.38
CA PHE A 31 9.46 15.60 -25.21
C PHE A 31 10.89 15.88 -24.74
N ASN A 32 11.81 16.29 -25.62
CA ASN A 32 13.14 16.77 -25.21
C ASN A 32 13.08 18.11 -24.46
N GLU A 33 12.17 19.01 -24.82
CA GLU A 33 11.95 20.27 -24.09
C GLU A 33 11.49 20.04 -22.64
N ASP A 34 10.64 19.04 -22.40
CA ASP A 34 10.16 18.66 -21.07
C ASP A 34 9.69 17.20 -21.08
N ALA A 35 10.51 16.29 -20.54
CA ALA A 35 10.22 14.86 -20.49
C ALA A 35 8.95 14.55 -19.69
N LEU A 36 8.52 15.42 -18.74
CA LEU A 36 7.28 15.24 -18.01
C LEU A 36 6.04 15.20 -18.93
N ARG A 37 6.12 15.74 -20.14
CA ARG A 37 5.04 15.66 -21.13
C ARG A 37 4.69 14.21 -21.51
N ILE A 38 5.61 13.26 -21.35
CA ILE A 38 5.35 11.83 -21.51
C ILE A 38 4.32 11.37 -20.45
N MET A 39 4.59 11.66 -19.17
CA MET A 39 3.64 11.38 -18.08
C MET A 39 2.28 12.07 -18.30
N ARG A 40 2.30 13.33 -18.78
CA ARG A 40 1.06 14.07 -19.08
C ARG A 40 0.26 13.43 -20.20
N GLY A 41 0.91 12.88 -21.23
CA GLY A 41 0.26 12.14 -22.30
C GLY A 41 -0.48 10.91 -21.76
N CYS A 42 0.20 10.09 -20.94
CA CYS A 42 -0.41 8.94 -20.28
C CYS A 42 -1.54 9.33 -19.31
N ARG A 43 -1.40 10.47 -18.61
CA ARG A 43 -2.48 11.04 -17.81
C ARG A 43 -3.70 11.41 -18.65
N LEU A 44 -3.51 12.06 -19.79
CA LEU A 44 -4.63 12.44 -20.67
C LEU A 44 -5.35 11.21 -21.22
N VAL A 45 -4.61 10.13 -21.53
CA VAL A 45 -5.20 8.82 -21.88
C VAL A 45 -6.14 8.33 -20.77
N ALA A 46 -5.70 8.35 -19.51
CA ALA A 46 -6.55 7.91 -18.39
C ALA A 46 -7.75 8.84 -18.14
N GLN A 47 -7.57 10.15 -18.25
CA GLN A 47 -8.59 11.16 -17.94
C GLN A 47 -9.69 11.25 -19.01
N LEU A 48 -9.30 11.14 -20.28
CA LEU A 48 -10.20 11.30 -21.41
C LEU A 48 -10.66 9.95 -21.99
N GLU A 49 -10.01 8.84 -21.61
CA GLU A 49 -10.20 7.51 -22.20
C GLU A 49 -9.93 7.53 -23.73
N PHE A 50 -8.89 8.29 -24.13
CA PHE A 50 -8.44 8.48 -25.52
C PHE A 50 -7.21 7.60 -25.82
N THR A 51 -6.83 7.47 -27.10
CA THR A 51 -5.62 6.75 -27.52
C THR A 51 -4.49 7.71 -27.88
N LEU A 52 -3.24 7.26 -27.74
CA LEU A 52 -2.08 8.01 -28.25
C LEU A 52 -1.96 7.82 -29.75
N GLU A 53 -1.64 8.90 -30.47
CA GLU A 53 -1.22 8.83 -31.87
C GLU A 53 0.13 8.12 -32.02
N ASP A 54 0.33 7.40 -33.12
CA ASP A 54 1.47 6.48 -33.30
C ASP A 54 2.83 7.18 -33.24
N GLU A 55 3.02 8.31 -33.92
CA GLU A 55 4.30 9.06 -33.88
C GLU A 55 4.55 9.67 -32.50
N THR A 56 3.48 10.11 -31.83
CA THR A 56 3.52 10.57 -30.45
C THR A 56 3.99 9.46 -29.52
N LEU A 57 3.42 8.25 -29.63
CA LEU A 57 3.82 7.09 -28.83
C LEU A 57 5.26 6.65 -29.14
N LYS A 58 5.67 6.62 -30.42
CA LYS A 58 7.05 6.29 -30.82
C LYS A 58 8.05 7.26 -30.20
N ALA A 59 7.78 8.56 -30.25
CA ALA A 59 8.64 9.57 -29.66
C ALA A 59 8.69 9.49 -28.12
N MET A 60 7.55 9.23 -27.48
CA MET A 60 7.51 8.96 -26.04
C MET A 60 8.40 7.77 -25.69
N ARG A 61 8.35 6.68 -26.47
CA ARG A 61 9.19 5.49 -26.25
C ARG A 61 10.68 5.78 -26.40
N GLN A 62 11.07 6.55 -27.39
CA GLN A 62 12.48 6.92 -27.59
C GLN A 62 13.04 7.78 -26.46
N LEU A 63 12.19 8.58 -25.80
CA LEU A 63 12.61 9.57 -24.81
C LEU A 63 12.17 9.24 -23.38
N ALA A 64 11.54 8.08 -23.14
CA ALA A 64 11.06 7.66 -21.83
C ALA A 64 12.18 7.63 -20.77
N ALA A 65 13.40 7.25 -21.17
CA ALA A 65 14.56 7.23 -20.28
C ALA A 65 14.89 8.61 -19.68
N ASN A 66 14.54 9.70 -20.37
CA ASN A 66 14.76 11.07 -19.87
C ASN A 66 13.90 11.40 -18.66
N LEU A 67 12.89 10.58 -18.34
CA LEU A 67 12.12 10.72 -17.09
C LEU A 67 12.98 10.54 -15.83
N LYS A 68 14.16 9.92 -15.93
CA LYS A 68 15.14 9.84 -14.82
C LYS A 68 15.63 11.21 -14.36
N GLU A 69 15.64 12.19 -15.27
CA GLU A 69 16.05 13.57 -14.98
C GLU A 69 14.90 14.42 -14.42
N VAL A 70 13.68 13.87 -14.35
CA VAL A 70 12.52 14.55 -13.79
C VAL A 70 12.41 14.24 -12.30
N SER A 71 12.28 15.29 -11.48
CA SER A 71 12.11 15.16 -10.03
C SER A 71 10.94 14.25 -9.65
N GLY A 72 11.11 13.42 -8.62
CA GLY A 72 10.08 12.51 -8.09
C GLY A 72 8.74 13.17 -7.80
N GLU A 73 8.74 14.40 -7.27
CA GLU A 73 7.53 15.17 -6.95
C GLU A 73 6.68 15.43 -8.20
N ARG A 74 7.33 15.73 -9.33
CA ARG A 74 6.65 15.99 -10.62
C ARG A 74 6.09 14.71 -11.22
N ILE A 75 6.84 13.60 -11.14
CA ILE A 75 6.36 12.27 -11.56
C ILE A 75 5.16 11.86 -10.71
N ARG A 76 5.26 11.98 -9.38
CA ARG A 76 4.17 11.71 -8.43
C ARG A 76 2.94 12.54 -8.76
N ALA A 77 3.08 13.83 -9.02
CA ALA A 77 1.95 14.70 -9.32
C ALA A 77 1.17 14.26 -10.58
N GLU A 78 1.84 13.72 -11.60
CA GLU A 78 1.16 13.19 -12.78
C GLU A 78 0.61 11.77 -12.55
N LEU A 79 1.32 10.92 -11.79
CA LEU A 79 0.84 9.59 -11.39
C LEU A 79 -0.44 9.69 -10.56
N PHE A 80 -0.52 10.56 -9.56
CA PHE A 80 -1.73 10.73 -8.76
C PHE A 80 -2.94 11.16 -9.59
N LYS A 81 -2.74 12.02 -10.60
CA LYS A 81 -3.83 12.38 -11.52
C LYS A 81 -4.27 11.22 -12.42
N ILE A 82 -3.37 10.28 -12.75
CA ILE A 82 -3.74 9.00 -13.38
C ILE A 82 -4.60 8.20 -12.39
N LEU A 83 -4.15 8.05 -11.14
CA LEU A 83 -4.88 7.34 -10.08
C LEU A 83 -6.26 7.94 -9.80
N GLU A 84 -6.46 9.25 -9.96
CA GLU A 84 -7.76 9.93 -9.78
C GLU A 84 -8.71 9.81 -10.99
N SER A 85 -8.24 9.22 -12.10
CA SER A 85 -9.03 9.06 -13.33
C SER A 85 -10.12 7.99 -13.18
N ARG A 86 -11.08 7.92 -14.11
CA ARG A 86 -12.13 6.90 -14.03
C ARG A 86 -11.56 5.50 -14.15
N ARG A 87 -10.63 5.30 -15.09
CA ARG A 87 -9.92 4.04 -15.35
C ARG A 87 -8.40 4.27 -15.37
N PRO A 88 -7.74 4.34 -14.20
CA PRO A 88 -6.29 4.49 -14.09
C PRO A 88 -5.48 3.52 -14.97
N SER A 89 -5.97 2.29 -15.14
CA SER A 89 -5.35 1.25 -15.97
C SER A 89 -5.03 1.71 -17.39
N LEU A 90 -5.86 2.55 -18.02
CA LEU A 90 -5.58 3.06 -19.37
C LEU A 90 -4.29 3.90 -19.41
N GLY A 91 -4.08 4.75 -18.42
CA GLY A 91 -2.84 5.53 -18.29
C GLY A 91 -1.65 4.67 -17.92
N LEU A 92 -1.83 3.69 -17.03
CA LEU A 92 -0.80 2.73 -16.65
C LEU A 92 -0.35 1.87 -17.83
N LEU A 93 -1.28 1.45 -18.68
CA LEU A 93 -1.00 0.76 -19.95
C LEU A 93 -0.29 1.66 -20.95
N ALA A 94 -0.62 2.94 -21.01
CA ALA A 94 0.12 3.89 -21.83
C ALA A 94 1.55 4.10 -21.31
N LEU A 95 1.75 4.14 -19.98
CA LEU A 95 3.09 4.19 -19.36
C LEU A 95 3.91 2.94 -19.72
N ASP A 96 3.30 1.76 -19.67
CA ASP A 96 3.92 0.51 -20.10
C ASP A 96 4.27 0.52 -21.60
N ALA A 97 3.31 0.89 -22.46
CA ALA A 97 3.48 0.89 -23.91
C ALA A 97 4.58 1.86 -24.40
N CYS A 98 4.76 2.99 -23.72
CA CYS A 98 5.85 3.93 -24.01
C CYS A 98 7.14 3.64 -23.22
N GLY A 99 7.21 2.59 -22.39
CA GLY A 99 8.39 2.25 -21.60
C GLY A 99 8.65 3.18 -20.41
N ALA A 100 7.78 4.15 -20.14
CA ALA A 100 7.89 5.02 -18.98
C ALA A 100 7.74 4.26 -17.67
N LEU A 101 6.90 3.21 -17.62
CA LEU A 101 6.67 2.42 -16.41
C LEU A 101 7.96 1.77 -15.88
N GLU A 102 8.77 1.21 -16.77
CA GLU A 102 10.08 0.61 -16.44
C GLU A 102 11.06 1.64 -15.84
N VAL A 103 10.91 2.92 -16.21
CA VAL A 103 11.75 3.99 -15.70
C VAL A 103 11.31 4.46 -14.31
N ILE A 104 10.00 4.62 -14.09
CA ILE A 104 9.47 5.25 -12.87
C ILE A 104 9.17 4.25 -11.74
N ILE A 105 8.66 3.06 -12.07
CA ILE A 105 8.29 1.99 -11.12
C ILE A 105 8.69 0.64 -11.74
N PRO A 106 10.00 0.37 -11.89
CA PRO A 106 10.50 -0.88 -12.47
C PRO A 106 10.00 -2.13 -11.73
N GLU A 107 9.79 -2.06 -10.42
CA GLU A 107 9.30 -3.17 -9.60
C GLU A 107 7.92 -3.66 -10.08
N LEU A 108 7.03 -2.73 -10.43
CA LEU A 108 5.72 -3.06 -10.96
C LEU A 108 5.81 -3.67 -12.36
N LYS A 109 6.71 -3.16 -13.21
CA LYS A 109 6.95 -3.73 -14.55
C LYS A 109 7.49 -5.16 -14.49
N LYS A 110 8.29 -5.52 -13.49
CA LYS A 110 8.79 -6.90 -13.32
C LYS A 110 7.68 -7.93 -13.08
N GLY A 111 6.48 -7.50 -12.70
CA GLY A 111 5.30 -8.36 -12.59
C GLY A 111 4.71 -8.79 -13.94
N ASP A 112 5.12 -8.17 -15.05
CA ASP A 112 4.66 -8.52 -16.39
C ASP A 112 5.05 -9.95 -16.76
N GLY A 113 4.08 -10.74 -17.21
CA GLY A 113 4.27 -12.16 -17.53
C GLY A 113 4.52 -13.08 -16.31
N ILE A 114 4.45 -12.58 -15.07
CA ILE A 114 4.54 -13.42 -13.88
C ILE A 114 3.16 -14.04 -13.60
N GLU A 115 3.02 -15.32 -13.96
CA GLU A 115 1.81 -16.10 -13.70
C GLU A 115 1.48 -16.19 -12.21
N GLN A 116 0.19 -16.17 -11.90
CA GLN A 116 -0.37 -16.24 -10.56
C GLN A 116 -1.19 -17.53 -10.37
N LYS A 117 -1.27 -17.99 -9.13
CA LYS A 117 -2.03 -19.19 -8.76
C LYS A 117 -3.54 -18.95 -8.72
N GLY A 118 -4.30 -20.03 -8.56
CA GLY A 118 -5.71 -19.98 -8.13
C GLY A 118 -6.65 -19.43 -9.19
N PHE A 119 -7.54 -18.52 -8.80
CA PHE A 119 -8.56 -17.92 -9.68
C PHE A 119 -8.04 -16.71 -10.47
N HIS A 120 -6.73 -16.41 -10.40
CA HIS A 120 -6.18 -15.27 -11.12
C HIS A 120 -6.10 -15.56 -12.63
N HIS A 121 -6.65 -14.66 -13.44
CA HIS A 121 -6.64 -14.74 -14.92
C HIS A 121 -5.58 -13.85 -15.57
N GLN A 122 -4.80 -13.13 -14.77
CA GLN A 122 -3.87 -12.08 -15.18
C GLN A 122 -2.51 -12.29 -14.53
N ASP A 123 -1.44 -11.84 -15.20
CA ASP A 123 -0.14 -11.70 -14.55
C ASP A 123 -0.19 -10.67 -13.40
N VAL A 124 0.84 -10.65 -12.56
CA VAL A 124 0.91 -9.77 -11.38
C VAL A 124 0.71 -8.30 -11.74
N MET A 125 1.32 -7.81 -12.83
CA MET A 125 1.22 -6.40 -13.21
C MET A 125 -0.21 -6.04 -13.65
N ARG A 126 -0.83 -6.87 -14.49
CA ARG A 126 -2.20 -6.66 -14.99
C ARG A 126 -3.23 -6.78 -13.88
N HIS A 127 -3.02 -7.70 -12.94
CA HIS A 127 -3.83 -7.80 -11.73
C HIS A 127 -3.75 -6.50 -10.91
N ASN A 128 -2.56 -5.97 -10.65
CA ASN A 128 -2.39 -4.71 -9.93
C ASN A 128 -3.10 -3.54 -10.62
N PHE A 129 -3.11 -3.49 -11.95
CA PHE A 129 -3.83 -2.46 -12.71
C PHE A 129 -5.35 -2.61 -12.55
N ALA A 130 -5.86 -3.84 -12.57
CA ALA A 130 -7.27 -4.12 -12.37
C ALA A 130 -7.72 -3.80 -10.93
N THR A 131 -6.93 -4.17 -9.92
CA THR A 131 -7.17 -3.84 -8.51
C THR A 131 -7.15 -2.33 -8.30
N CYS A 132 -6.25 -1.60 -8.96
CA CYS A 132 -6.22 -0.13 -8.95
C CYS A 132 -7.49 0.50 -9.57
N ASP A 133 -8.03 -0.07 -10.65
CA ASP A 133 -9.28 0.40 -11.26
C ASP A 133 -10.48 0.19 -10.33
N ALA A 134 -10.54 -0.98 -9.67
CA ALA A 134 -11.63 -1.36 -8.77
C ALA A 134 -11.65 -0.59 -7.45
N ALA A 135 -10.49 -0.13 -6.97
CA ALA A 135 -10.40 0.66 -5.75
C ALA A 135 -11.12 2.02 -5.87
N PRO A 136 -11.68 2.57 -4.77
CA PRO A 136 -12.50 3.77 -4.81
C PRO A 136 -11.80 4.99 -5.43
N ARG A 137 -12.43 5.61 -6.43
CA ARG A 137 -11.87 6.76 -7.15
C ARG A 137 -11.56 7.96 -6.26
N SER A 138 -12.34 8.16 -5.21
CA SER A 138 -12.15 9.26 -4.24
C SER A 138 -10.94 9.04 -3.31
N LYS A 139 -10.32 7.86 -3.34
CA LYS A 139 -9.21 7.48 -2.45
C LYS A 139 -7.95 7.14 -3.24
N PRO A 140 -7.21 8.14 -3.75
CA PRO A 140 -5.99 7.90 -4.54
C PRO A 140 -4.90 7.16 -3.76
N VAL A 141 -4.84 7.31 -2.43
CA VAL A 141 -3.90 6.55 -1.58
C VAL A 141 -4.24 5.05 -1.56
N VAL A 142 -5.54 4.70 -1.49
CA VAL A 142 -5.98 3.29 -1.59
C VAL A 142 -5.71 2.74 -2.98
N ARG A 143 -5.91 3.53 -4.03
CA ARG A 143 -5.54 3.14 -5.41
C ARG A 143 -4.05 2.92 -5.58
N LEU A 144 -3.22 3.74 -4.93
CA LEU A 144 -1.78 3.54 -4.94
C LEU A 144 -1.39 2.26 -4.19
N ALA A 145 -2.01 1.97 -3.04
CA ALA A 145 -1.82 0.70 -2.35
C ALA A 145 -2.27 -0.49 -3.21
N ALA A 146 -3.44 -0.39 -3.85
CA ALA A 146 -3.96 -1.41 -4.77
C ALA A 146 -3.03 -1.67 -5.96
N LEU A 147 -2.43 -0.61 -6.52
CA LEU A 147 -1.46 -0.71 -7.61
C LEU A 147 -0.16 -1.42 -7.18
N LEU A 148 0.17 -1.38 -5.89
CA LEU A 148 1.46 -1.84 -5.36
C LEU A 148 1.37 -3.09 -4.46
N HIS A 149 0.18 -3.53 -4.07
CA HIS A 149 0.03 -4.52 -2.99
C HIS A 149 0.74 -5.85 -3.23
N ASP A 150 0.83 -6.26 -4.48
CA ASP A 150 1.36 -7.56 -4.89
C ASP A 150 2.76 -7.49 -5.53
N ILE A 151 3.43 -6.34 -5.52
CA ILE A 151 4.76 -6.19 -6.16
C ILE A 151 5.80 -7.16 -5.58
N GLY A 152 5.69 -7.46 -4.28
CA GLY A 152 6.56 -8.41 -3.58
C GLY A 152 6.45 -9.85 -4.07
N LYS A 153 5.42 -10.21 -4.86
CA LYS A 153 5.28 -11.55 -5.45
C LYS A 153 6.46 -11.87 -6.37
N VAL A 154 7.01 -10.88 -7.06
CA VAL A 154 8.13 -11.10 -7.99
C VAL A 154 9.36 -11.63 -7.23
N ALA A 155 9.74 -10.98 -6.14
CA ALA A 155 10.90 -11.34 -5.34
C ALA A 155 10.69 -12.59 -4.46
N THR A 156 9.43 -12.91 -4.12
CA THR A 156 9.09 -14.06 -3.27
C THR A 156 8.64 -15.31 -4.03
N LYS A 157 8.59 -15.23 -5.36
CA LYS A 157 8.25 -16.36 -6.24
C LYS A 157 9.17 -17.55 -5.97
N LYS A 158 8.60 -18.67 -5.57
CA LYS A 158 9.30 -19.97 -5.44
C LYS A 158 8.47 -21.06 -6.05
N GLU A 159 9.11 -22.07 -6.63
CA GLU A 159 8.44 -23.28 -7.09
C GLU A 159 8.71 -24.38 -6.05
N ASN A 160 7.66 -25.03 -5.56
CA ASN A 160 7.83 -26.18 -4.66
C ASN A 160 8.16 -27.45 -5.46
N SER A 161 8.39 -28.56 -4.76
CA SER A 161 8.72 -29.86 -5.36
C SER A 161 7.66 -30.41 -6.31
N ASP A 162 6.41 -29.93 -6.19
CA ASP A 162 5.26 -30.38 -6.98
C ASP A 162 4.99 -29.47 -8.20
N GLY A 163 5.87 -28.49 -8.47
CA GLY A 163 5.74 -27.53 -9.56
C GLY A 163 4.84 -26.33 -9.23
N GLU A 164 4.42 -26.17 -7.97
CA GLU A 164 3.49 -25.14 -7.53
C GLU A 164 4.22 -23.84 -7.15
N ILE A 165 3.84 -22.71 -7.76
CA ILE A 165 4.44 -21.38 -7.53
C ILE A 165 3.95 -20.66 -6.26
N THR A 166 4.70 -20.62 -5.16
CA THR A 166 4.32 -19.90 -3.93
C THR A 166 4.90 -18.47 -3.85
N PHE A 167 4.24 -17.62 -3.06
CA PHE A 167 4.62 -16.22 -2.82
C PHE A 167 4.58 -15.89 -1.31
N HIS A 168 5.26 -16.71 -0.51
CA HIS A 168 5.25 -16.54 0.95
C HIS A 168 5.90 -15.22 1.36
N ASN A 169 5.24 -14.48 2.28
CA ASN A 169 5.68 -13.18 2.81
C ASN A 169 5.78 -12.06 1.76
N HIS A 170 5.05 -12.16 0.64
CA HIS A 170 5.06 -11.11 -0.39
C HIS A 170 4.53 -9.78 0.14
N GLU A 171 3.66 -9.77 1.15
CA GLU A 171 3.16 -8.57 1.82
C GLU A 171 4.26 -7.83 2.59
N VAL A 172 5.24 -8.56 3.12
CA VAL A 172 6.41 -7.99 3.83
C VAL A 172 7.37 -7.37 2.83
N VAL A 173 7.75 -8.13 1.81
CA VAL A 173 8.67 -7.66 0.77
C VAL A 173 8.02 -6.54 -0.05
N GLY A 174 6.72 -6.65 -0.32
CA GLY A 174 5.94 -5.66 -1.04
C GLY A 174 5.83 -4.34 -0.28
N GLU A 175 5.68 -4.36 1.05
CA GLU A 175 5.75 -3.17 1.89
C GLU A 175 7.12 -2.47 1.74
N GLU A 176 8.22 -3.22 1.85
CA GLU A 176 9.59 -2.67 1.71
C GLU A 176 9.83 -2.05 0.32
N GLU A 177 9.45 -2.77 -0.75
CA GLU A 177 9.56 -2.29 -2.12
C GLU A 177 8.69 -1.05 -2.37
N ALA A 178 7.46 -1.05 -1.83
CA ALA A 178 6.54 0.09 -1.96
C ALA A 178 7.11 1.32 -1.25
N LEU A 179 7.64 1.19 -0.04
CA LEU A 179 8.27 2.30 0.67
C LEU A 179 9.45 2.88 -0.12
N ALA A 180 10.26 2.04 -0.76
CA ALA A 180 11.34 2.49 -1.63
C ALA A 180 10.82 3.27 -2.87
N ILE A 181 9.74 2.78 -3.51
CA ILE A 181 9.08 3.49 -4.62
C ILE A 181 8.57 4.86 -4.14
N LEU A 182 7.87 4.90 -3.02
CA LEU A 182 7.26 6.12 -2.49
C LEU A 182 8.31 7.16 -2.06
N GLU A 183 9.46 6.72 -1.58
CA GLU A 183 10.61 7.60 -1.30
C GLU A 183 11.19 8.22 -2.57
N ARG A 184 11.32 7.43 -3.66
CA ARG A 184 11.73 7.96 -4.97
C ARG A 184 10.71 8.94 -5.55
N LEU A 185 9.43 8.68 -5.34
CA LEU A 185 8.32 9.54 -5.76
C LEU A 185 8.12 10.76 -4.84
N LYS A 186 8.88 10.86 -3.73
CA LYS A 186 8.81 11.98 -2.78
C LYS A 186 7.40 12.15 -2.18
N CYS A 187 6.76 11.02 -1.88
CA CYS A 187 5.51 10.99 -1.12
C CYS A 187 5.73 11.44 0.33
N SER A 188 4.67 11.95 0.97
CA SER A 188 4.73 12.37 2.37
C SER A 188 4.95 11.16 3.30
N ASN A 189 5.41 11.41 4.53
CA ASN A 189 5.55 10.34 5.52
C ASN A 189 4.21 9.67 5.85
N GLU A 190 3.12 10.45 5.89
CA GLU A 190 1.77 9.92 6.11
C GLU A 190 1.33 9.02 4.95
N GLU A 191 1.61 9.40 3.71
CA GLU A 191 1.32 8.56 2.54
C GLU A 191 2.12 7.26 2.57
N LYS A 192 3.42 7.34 2.91
CA LYS A 192 4.30 6.17 3.03
C LYS A 192 3.79 5.20 4.10
N GLU A 193 3.49 5.70 5.28
CA GLU A 193 2.96 4.91 6.40
C GLU A 193 1.63 4.25 6.04
N ARG A 194 0.70 5.01 5.47
CA ARG A 194 -0.63 4.49 5.09
C ARG A 194 -0.54 3.43 3.99
N VAL A 195 0.18 3.70 2.90
CA VAL A 195 0.34 2.72 1.81
C VAL A 195 1.07 1.47 2.30
N GLY A 196 2.19 1.63 3.03
CA GLY A 196 2.94 0.49 3.57
C GLY A 196 2.09 -0.37 4.48
N ASN A 197 1.33 0.24 5.40
CA ASN A 197 0.42 -0.45 6.31
C ASN A 197 -0.70 -1.21 5.58
N LEU A 198 -1.31 -0.61 4.56
CA LEU A 198 -2.34 -1.26 3.74
C LEU A 198 -1.77 -2.48 3.01
N ILE A 199 -0.60 -2.34 2.38
CA ILE A 199 0.09 -3.44 1.70
C ILE A 199 0.49 -4.52 2.70
N ARG A 200 1.02 -4.16 3.87
CA ARG A 200 1.42 -5.14 4.88
C ARG A 200 0.26 -6.00 5.38
N ASN A 201 -0.94 -5.43 5.44
CA ASN A 201 -2.10 -6.05 6.06
C ASN A 201 -3.17 -6.53 5.05
N HIS A 202 -2.94 -6.38 3.75
CA HIS A 202 -3.96 -6.67 2.72
C HIS A 202 -4.44 -8.13 2.73
N MET A 203 -3.56 -9.04 3.16
CA MET A 203 -3.90 -10.45 3.33
C MET A 203 -4.58 -10.69 4.68
N PHE A 204 -5.90 -10.86 4.66
CA PHE A 204 -6.65 -11.40 5.79
C PHE A 204 -7.85 -12.22 5.31
N ASN A 205 -8.23 -13.18 6.16
CA ASN A 205 -9.43 -13.99 5.98
C ASN A 205 -10.16 -14.06 7.32
N TYR A 206 -11.25 -13.30 7.44
CA TYR A 206 -12.04 -13.29 8.65
C TYR A 206 -12.93 -14.53 8.72
N SER A 207 -12.99 -15.15 9.89
CA SER A 207 -13.99 -16.16 10.22
C SER A 207 -14.64 -15.81 11.55
N THR A 208 -15.86 -16.30 11.76
CA THR A 208 -16.61 -16.10 13.02
C THR A 208 -15.95 -16.74 14.23
N GLU A 209 -14.91 -17.57 14.03
CA GLU A 209 -14.12 -18.20 15.09
C GLU A 209 -13.10 -17.24 15.73
N TRP A 210 -12.88 -16.05 15.16
CA TRP A 210 -11.99 -15.06 15.74
C TRP A 210 -12.46 -14.63 17.14
N SER A 211 -11.59 -14.82 18.14
CA SER A 211 -11.82 -14.31 19.48
C SER A 211 -11.84 -12.78 19.50
N ASP A 212 -12.46 -12.18 20.54
CA ASP A 212 -12.41 -10.72 20.75
C ASP A 212 -10.96 -10.21 20.81
N GLY A 213 -10.03 -11.02 21.31
CA GLY A 213 -8.60 -10.68 21.33
C GLY A 213 -7.97 -10.70 19.93
N ALA A 214 -8.32 -11.67 19.07
CA ALA A 214 -7.86 -11.69 17.68
C ALA A 214 -8.33 -10.46 16.90
N VAL A 215 -9.59 -10.04 17.11
CA VAL A 215 -10.14 -8.82 16.50
C VAL A 215 -9.40 -7.57 17.02
N ARG A 216 -9.12 -7.47 18.32
CA ARG A 216 -8.33 -6.35 18.87
C ARG A 216 -6.90 -6.30 18.34
N ARG A 217 -6.24 -7.45 18.20
CA ARG A 217 -4.92 -7.56 17.55
C ARG A 217 -4.97 -7.12 16.09
N PHE A 218 -6.02 -7.47 15.35
CA PHE A 218 -6.21 -6.99 13.98
C PHE A 218 -6.38 -5.47 13.94
N ILE A 219 -7.23 -4.89 14.81
CA ILE A 219 -7.41 -3.44 14.90
C ILE A 219 -6.10 -2.74 15.30
N ASN A 220 -5.36 -3.27 16.29
CA ASN A 220 -4.08 -2.71 16.71
C ASN A 220 -3.06 -2.70 15.56
N ARG A 221 -2.92 -3.83 14.86
CA ARG A 221 -1.96 -4.00 13.77
C ARG A 221 -2.24 -3.10 12.57
N VAL A 222 -3.52 -2.91 12.22
CA VAL A 222 -3.93 -2.07 11.09
C VAL A 222 -4.06 -0.60 11.49
N GLY A 223 -4.45 -0.31 12.73
CA GLY A 223 -4.85 1.03 13.18
C GLY A 223 -6.28 1.38 12.74
N LEU A 224 -7.05 1.96 13.67
CA LEU A 224 -8.47 2.28 13.47
C LEU A 224 -8.74 3.13 12.22
N ASP A 225 -7.89 4.13 11.98
CA ASP A 225 -8.08 5.08 10.87
C ASP A 225 -7.81 4.47 9.49
N ASN A 226 -7.20 3.27 9.44
CA ASN A 226 -6.87 2.58 8.18
C ASN A 226 -7.83 1.42 7.86
N LEU A 227 -8.72 1.04 8.78
CA LEU A 227 -9.58 -0.14 8.59
C LEU A 227 -10.47 -0.04 7.35
N GLU A 228 -11.15 1.10 7.18
CA GLU A 228 -12.03 1.32 6.02
C GLU A 228 -11.26 1.25 4.69
N ASP A 229 -10.05 1.78 4.66
CA ASP A 229 -9.18 1.72 3.48
C ASP A 229 -8.66 0.31 3.20
N LEU A 230 -8.37 -0.46 4.25
CA LEU A 230 -7.96 -1.85 4.11
C LEU A 230 -9.12 -2.70 3.57
N PHE A 231 -10.34 -2.45 4.01
CA PHE A 231 -11.53 -3.10 3.46
C PHE A 231 -11.78 -2.73 2.00
N ASP A 232 -11.63 -1.46 1.64
CA ASP A 232 -11.73 -1.01 0.25
C ASP A 232 -10.68 -1.69 -0.64
N LEU A 233 -9.43 -1.80 -0.17
CA LEU A 233 -8.37 -2.53 -0.87
C LEU A 233 -8.74 -4.00 -1.05
N ARG A 234 -9.23 -4.67 0.01
CA ARG A 234 -9.59 -6.09 -0.06
C ARG A 234 -10.76 -6.36 -1.01
N LEU A 235 -11.76 -5.48 -1.04
CA LEU A 235 -12.87 -5.58 -1.98
C LEU A 235 -12.38 -5.35 -3.42
N ALA A 236 -11.50 -4.38 -3.64
CA ALA A 236 -10.93 -4.10 -4.96
C ALA A 236 -10.12 -5.28 -5.52
N ASP A 237 -9.33 -5.93 -4.67
CA ASP A 237 -8.60 -7.16 -4.97
C ASP A 237 -9.56 -8.29 -5.39
N GLN A 238 -10.64 -8.53 -4.63
CA GLN A 238 -11.66 -9.52 -5.01
C GLN A 238 -12.32 -9.22 -6.36
N VAL A 239 -12.66 -7.96 -6.65
CA VAL A 239 -13.20 -7.58 -7.97
C VAL A 239 -12.20 -7.90 -9.08
N ALA A 240 -10.91 -7.64 -8.88
CA ALA A 240 -9.88 -7.92 -9.87
C ALA A 240 -9.66 -9.42 -10.12
N ILE A 241 -9.89 -10.27 -9.12
CA ILE A 241 -9.76 -11.73 -9.23
C ILE A 241 -11.03 -12.36 -9.82
N HIS A 242 -12.21 -11.97 -9.30
CA HIS A 242 -13.47 -12.69 -9.53
C HIS A 242 -14.48 -11.93 -10.40
N GLY A 243 -14.21 -10.66 -10.73
CA GLY A 243 -15.15 -9.78 -11.44
C GLY A 243 -16.17 -9.09 -10.54
N GLU A 244 -16.40 -9.61 -9.33
CA GLU A 244 -17.24 -9.03 -8.29
C GLU A 244 -16.63 -9.26 -6.91
N ALA A 245 -16.98 -8.41 -5.93
CA ALA A 245 -16.57 -8.59 -4.55
C ALA A 245 -17.65 -9.33 -3.76
N ASN A 246 -17.23 -10.16 -2.80
CA ASN A 246 -18.11 -10.68 -1.76
C ASN A 246 -17.85 -9.90 -0.45
N PRO A 247 -18.75 -8.96 -0.08
CA PRO A 247 -18.57 -8.13 1.10
C PRO A 247 -18.99 -8.81 2.41
N GLU A 248 -19.61 -9.99 2.40
CA GLU A 248 -20.21 -10.61 3.59
C GLU A 248 -19.22 -10.76 4.75
N GLY A 249 -18.02 -11.28 4.47
CA GLY A 249 -16.97 -11.44 5.49
C GLY A 249 -16.47 -10.09 6.04
N ILE A 250 -16.44 -9.06 5.21
CA ILE A 250 -16.03 -7.71 5.63
C ILE A 250 -17.13 -7.04 6.46
N ILE A 251 -18.40 -7.17 6.07
CA ILE A 251 -19.55 -6.66 6.83
C ILE A 251 -19.57 -7.31 8.22
N ALA A 252 -19.46 -8.64 8.29
CA ALA A 252 -19.41 -9.35 9.56
C ALA A 252 -18.22 -8.93 10.44
N LEU A 253 -17.04 -8.72 9.84
CA LEU A 253 -15.88 -8.19 10.56
C LEU A 253 -16.11 -6.76 11.07
N LYS A 254 -16.75 -5.88 10.29
CA LYS A 254 -17.09 -4.51 10.72
C LYS A 254 -18.02 -4.52 11.94
N GLU A 255 -19.09 -5.30 11.88
CA GLU A 255 -20.02 -5.47 13.02
C GLU A 255 -19.27 -6.00 14.26
N ARG A 256 -18.39 -6.99 14.06
CA ARG A 256 -17.58 -7.55 15.14
C ARG A 256 -16.61 -6.52 15.74
N ILE A 257 -15.99 -5.69 14.90
CA ILE A 257 -15.12 -4.60 15.35
C ILE A 257 -15.92 -3.60 16.19
N GLU A 258 -17.10 -3.19 15.74
CA GLU A 258 -17.96 -2.28 16.52
C GLU A 258 -18.30 -2.84 17.90
N ASP A 259 -18.67 -4.13 17.97
CA ASP A 259 -19.01 -4.79 19.23
C ASP A 259 -17.82 -4.90 20.19
N VAL A 260 -16.63 -5.21 19.66
CA VAL A 260 -15.39 -5.22 20.44
C VAL A 260 -15.07 -3.82 20.97
N LEU A 261 -15.22 -2.79 20.14
CA LEU A 261 -14.94 -1.40 20.52
C LEU A 261 -15.93 -0.84 21.55
N LYS A 262 -17.17 -1.34 21.59
CA LYS A 262 -18.15 -1.01 22.65
C LYS A 262 -17.72 -1.53 24.02
N LYS A 263 -17.00 -2.66 24.07
CA LYS A 263 -16.53 -3.28 25.33
C LYS A 263 -15.28 -2.62 25.87
N SER A 264 -14.30 -2.33 25.01
CA SER A 264 -13.05 -1.64 25.39
C SER A 264 -12.37 -1.04 24.16
N ARG A 265 -11.71 0.11 24.38
CA ARG A 265 -10.90 0.80 23.36
C ARG A 265 -9.40 0.78 23.67
N ALA A 266 -8.97 -0.01 24.65
CA ALA A 266 -7.56 -0.18 24.96
C ALA A 266 -6.89 -1.04 23.87
N LEU A 267 -6.32 -0.37 22.87
CA LEU A 267 -5.84 -0.99 21.64
C LEU A 267 -4.38 -0.67 21.35
N THR A 268 -3.82 0.36 21.97
CA THR A 268 -2.44 0.79 21.78
C THR A 268 -1.75 0.97 23.12
N VAL A 269 -0.42 1.07 23.10
CA VAL A 269 0.38 1.34 24.31
C VAL A 269 -0.08 2.62 25.03
N LYS A 270 -0.60 3.61 24.28
CA LYS A 270 -1.09 4.88 24.86
C LYS A 270 -2.39 4.71 25.66
N ASP A 271 -3.11 3.62 25.43
CA ASP A 271 -4.39 3.34 26.11
C ASP A 271 -4.21 2.51 27.38
N LEU A 272 -2.98 2.08 27.68
CA LEU A 272 -2.67 1.37 28.92
C LEU A 272 -2.89 2.28 30.14
N ALA A 273 -3.39 1.71 31.22
CA ALA A 273 -3.58 2.39 32.51
C ALA A 273 -2.25 2.78 33.18
N ILE A 274 -1.12 2.35 32.61
CA ILE A 274 0.23 2.73 33.01
C ILE A 274 1.07 3.16 31.80
N ASN A 275 2.11 3.93 32.06
CA ASN A 275 3.06 4.40 31.07
C ASN A 275 4.51 4.17 31.53
N GLY A 276 5.47 4.64 30.73
CA GLY A 276 6.89 4.46 31.03
C GLY A 276 7.37 5.11 32.35
N ASN A 277 6.71 6.17 32.84
CA ASN A 277 7.06 6.75 34.14
C ASN A 277 6.63 5.86 35.30
N ASP A 278 5.50 5.17 35.16
CA ASP A 278 5.04 4.19 36.15
C ASP A 278 6.00 2.99 36.21
N LEU A 279 6.48 2.53 35.05
CA LEU A 279 7.52 1.49 34.99
C LEU A 279 8.84 1.96 35.62
N ALA A 280 9.25 3.21 35.38
CA ALA A 280 10.45 3.78 36.00
C ALA A 280 10.33 3.85 37.54
N ALA A 281 9.13 4.10 38.08
CA ALA A 281 8.88 4.08 39.52
C ALA A 281 9.01 2.67 40.14
N LEU A 282 8.94 1.61 39.33
CA LEU A 282 9.24 0.23 39.71
C LEU A 282 10.73 -0.13 39.54
N GLU A 283 11.61 0.86 39.36
CA GLU A 283 13.04 0.69 39.10
C GLU A 283 13.36 -0.03 37.77
N ILE A 284 12.40 -0.10 36.84
CA ILE A 284 12.64 -0.62 35.49
C ILE A 284 13.39 0.47 34.70
N PRO A 285 14.57 0.18 34.13
CA PRO A 285 15.40 1.18 33.48
C PRO A 285 14.73 1.73 32.22
N ARG A 286 14.87 3.03 32.01
CA ARG A 286 14.47 3.68 30.76
C ARG A 286 15.32 3.13 29.62
N GLY A 287 14.68 2.74 28.51
CA GLY A 287 15.35 2.18 27.34
C GLY A 287 14.48 1.19 26.57
N PRO A 288 15.06 0.44 25.62
CA PRO A 288 14.33 -0.50 24.76
C PRO A 288 13.49 -1.52 25.54
N ILE A 289 13.99 -2.00 26.68
CA ILE A 289 13.29 -2.96 27.55
C ILE A 289 11.93 -2.44 28.03
N MET A 290 11.80 -1.13 28.27
CA MET A 290 10.54 -0.53 28.70
C MET A 290 9.48 -0.61 27.59
N GLY A 291 9.89 -0.37 26.35
CA GLY A 291 9.01 -0.53 25.18
C GLY A 291 8.58 -1.98 25.01
N VAL A 292 9.49 -2.94 25.20
CA VAL A 292 9.16 -4.38 25.15
C VAL A 292 8.11 -4.73 26.21
N ILE A 293 8.30 -4.29 27.46
CA ILE A 293 7.35 -4.54 28.55
C ILE A 293 5.99 -3.92 28.24
N LEU A 294 5.93 -2.66 27.80
CA LEU A 294 4.67 -2.00 27.45
C LEU A 294 3.92 -2.74 26.32
N ASN A 295 4.64 -3.30 25.33
CA ASN A 295 4.02 -4.10 24.28
C ASN A 295 3.50 -5.46 24.80
N GLU A 296 4.21 -6.13 25.71
CA GLU A 296 3.71 -7.37 26.34
C GLU A 296 2.48 -7.11 27.23
N LEU A 297 2.45 -5.99 27.94
CA LEU A 297 1.27 -5.56 28.68
C LEU A 297 0.11 -5.27 27.74
N LEU A 298 0.38 -4.62 26.61
CA LEU A 298 -0.63 -4.42 25.58
C LEU A 298 -1.17 -5.75 25.08
N GLU A 299 -0.34 -6.75 24.77
CA GLU A 299 -0.83 -8.08 24.36
C GLU A 299 -1.73 -8.73 25.41
N THR A 300 -1.41 -8.55 26.69
CA THR A 300 -2.25 -9.02 27.80
C THR A 300 -3.62 -8.32 27.80
N VAL A 301 -3.65 -7.00 27.59
CA VAL A 301 -4.88 -6.20 27.52
C VAL A 301 -5.69 -6.47 26.25
N LEU A 302 -5.02 -6.71 25.12
CA LEU A 302 -5.67 -7.12 23.87
C LEU A 302 -6.33 -8.48 24.03
N ASP A 303 -5.78 -9.39 24.85
CA ASP A 303 -6.41 -10.67 25.15
C ASP A 303 -7.60 -10.51 26.12
N ASP A 304 -7.39 -9.85 27.25
CA ASP A 304 -8.41 -9.55 28.26
C ASP A 304 -8.38 -8.07 28.66
N PRO A 305 -9.38 -7.25 28.25
CA PRO A 305 -9.36 -5.82 28.52
C PRO A 305 -9.55 -5.49 30.01
N HIS A 306 -10.04 -6.43 30.82
CA HIS A 306 -10.14 -6.25 32.27
C HIS A 306 -8.77 -6.25 32.96
N GLN A 307 -7.70 -6.63 32.26
CA GLN A 307 -6.34 -6.51 32.77
C GLN A 307 -5.82 -5.07 32.75
N ASN A 308 -6.50 -4.14 32.07
CA ASN A 308 -6.08 -2.73 31.96
C ASN A 308 -6.38 -1.92 33.23
N GLU A 309 -5.99 -2.46 34.38
CA GLU A 309 -6.05 -1.83 35.69
C GLU A 309 -4.63 -1.55 36.17
N ARG A 310 -4.37 -0.34 36.66
CA ARG A 310 -3.03 0.12 37.06
C ARG A 310 -2.27 -0.89 37.92
N GLU A 311 -2.86 -1.32 39.04
CA GLU A 311 -2.21 -2.25 39.98
C GLU A 311 -1.91 -3.63 39.37
N ARG A 312 -2.81 -4.14 38.50
CA ARG A 312 -2.59 -5.39 37.79
C ARG A 312 -1.44 -5.26 36.81
N LEU A 313 -1.44 -4.21 35.99
CA LEU A 313 -0.37 -3.97 35.01
C LEU A 313 0.99 -3.75 35.67
N LEU A 314 1.05 -3.05 36.81
CA LEU A 314 2.31 -2.89 37.57
C LEU A 314 2.83 -4.24 38.08
N THR A 315 1.94 -5.11 38.56
CA THR A 315 2.28 -6.47 39.02
C THR A 315 2.82 -7.32 37.87
N ILE A 316 2.12 -7.32 36.73
CA ILE A 316 2.53 -8.06 35.53
C ILE A 316 3.87 -7.53 35.01
N ALA A 317 4.04 -6.20 34.94
CA ALA A 317 5.28 -5.57 34.49
C ALA A 317 6.49 -5.99 35.32
N LYS A 318 6.35 -6.01 36.65
CA LYS A 318 7.40 -6.45 37.57
C LYS A 318 7.77 -7.92 37.34
N ASN A 319 6.79 -8.78 37.08
CA ASN A 319 7.03 -10.20 36.78
C ASN A 319 7.73 -10.40 35.43
N ILE A 320 7.29 -9.69 34.38
CA ILE A 320 7.94 -9.71 33.05
C ILE A 320 9.41 -9.28 33.19
N TYR A 321 9.65 -8.15 33.85
CA TYR A 321 10.99 -7.62 34.04
C TYR A 321 11.89 -8.58 34.83
N SER A 322 11.39 -9.10 35.95
CA SER A 322 12.13 -10.05 36.79
C SER A 322 12.52 -11.31 36.03
N THR A 323 11.60 -11.83 35.21
CA THR A 323 11.85 -13.03 34.39
C THR A 323 12.98 -12.76 33.38
N ARG A 324 12.90 -11.65 32.64
CA ARG A 324 13.93 -11.27 31.64
C ARG A 324 15.30 -11.03 32.28
N VAL A 325 15.35 -10.33 33.42
CA VAL A 325 16.61 -10.07 34.15
C VAL A 325 17.25 -11.34 34.70
N VAL A 326 16.46 -12.35 35.06
CA VAL A 326 17.00 -13.65 35.52
C VAL A 326 17.66 -14.41 34.37
N PHE A 327 17.12 -14.34 33.15
CA PHE A 327 17.67 -15.03 31.98
C PHE A 327 18.87 -14.30 31.33
N ASP A 328 18.99 -12.98 31.49
CA ASP A 328 20.13 -12.19 30.96
C ASP A 328 21.34 -12.11 31.92
N ARG A 329 21.34 -12.83 33.05
CA ARG A 329 22.52 -12.89 33.92
C ARG A 329 23.60 -13.81 33.31
N PRO A 330 24.85 -13.34 33.15
CA PRO A 330 25.94 -14.23 32.76
C PRO A 330 26.08 -15.35 33.81
N PRO A 331 26.45 -16.59 33.40
CA PRO A 331 26.65 -17.68 34.34
C PRO A 331 27.65 -17.25 35.41
N VAL A 332 27.29 -17.46 36.68
CA VAL A 332 28.18 -17.19 37.81
C VAL A 332 29.43 -18.06 37.62
N PRO A 333 30.64 -17.49 37.50
CA PRO A 333 31.84 -18.29 37.39
C PRO A 333 31.96 -19.18 38.63
N PRO A 334 32.39 -20.45 38.49
CA PRO A 334 32.48 -21.36 39.61
C PRO A 334 33.39 -20.76 40.69
N LYS A 335 32.92 -20.77 41.94
CA LYS A 335 33.74 -20.38 43.09
C LYS A 335 34.99 -21.26 43.07
N GLN A 336 36.15 -20.63 42.84
CA GLN A 336 37.44 -21.29 43.04
C GLN A 336 37.55 -21.61 44.54
N SER A 337 37.52 -22.90 44.85
CA SER A 337 37.84 -23.47 46.17
C SER A 337 39.34 -23.74 46.28
#